data_AF-A0A8B8ASX1-F1
#
_entry.id   AF-A0A8B8ASX1-F1
#
_cell.length_a   1.000
_cell.length_b   1.000
_cell.length_c   1.000
_cell.angle_alpha   90.00
_cell.angle_beta   90.00
_cell.angle_gamma   90.00
#
_symmetry.space_group_name_H-M   'P 1'
#
loop_
_entity.id
_entity.type
_entity.pdbx_description
1 polymer ?
#
loop_
_entity_poly.entity_id
_entity_poly.type
_entity_poly.pdbx_seq_one_letter_code
_entity_poly.pdbx_strand_id
1 'polypeptide(L)'
;MVLNGRITNIQSFVVIIFAFILKKTDTRSCPASLSTVVDVERCPRNELEWKARAKLYNCRSINQSCVDPEYFEYHCVLNTNGTRLLELCAPPANIYASSCAEFNFYGNLIQESSISCSDAFVPCQNVYRSTEAYKYQSCYDIVHHVDIKGDQFNQHSTNLSGSTDNVEDKVHLNLGLILAIAFGCFALGACSAMMLIFLRNMRRHSTETIETSAEYMDDQLTTYRTKSIWNSLWQLLLDVLCLVHVFR
;
A
#
# COMPACT_ATOMS: atom_id res chain seq x y z
N MET A 1 -45.20 -33.32 -3.06
CA MET A 1 -44.71 -32.27 -2.15
C MET A 1 -43.19 -32.22 -2.23
N VAL A 2 -42.66 -31.00 -2.16
CA VAL A 2 -41.43 -30.50 -2.79
C VAL A 2 -40.13 -31.06 -2.19
N LEU A 3 -39.18 -31.44 -3.07
CA LEU A 3 -37.77 -31.66 -2.74
C LEU A 3 -37.14 -30.32 -2.29
N ASN A 4 -36.79 -30.18 -1.02
CA ASN A 4 -35.99 -29.06 -0.52
C ASN A 4 -34.84 -29.59 0.34
N GLY A 5 -33.63 -29.59 -0.21
CA GLY A 5 -32.43 -30.05 0.50
C GLY A 5 -31.12 -29.84 -0.25
N ARG A 6 -30.95 -28.71 -0.96
CA ARG A 6 -29.70 -28.45 -1.72
C ARG A 6 -29.41 -26.95 -1.95
N ILE A 7 -29.51 -26.10 -0.92
CA ILE A 7 -29.19 -24.65 -1.03
C ILE A 7 -28.44 -24.14 0.23
N THR A 8 -27.43 -24.88 0.72
CA THR A 8 -26.54 -24.37 1.80
C THR A 8 -25.06 -24.39 1.42
N ASN A 9 -24.69 -25.07 0.33
CA ASN A 9 -23.30 -25.18 -0.11
C ASN A 9 -22.86 -24.00 -0.99
N ILE A 10 -23.71 -23.52 -1.91
CA ILE A 10 -23.33 -22.50 -2.90
C ILE A 10 -22.95 -21.17 -2.24
N GLN A 11 -23.66 -20.76 -1.18
CA GLN A 11 -23.37 -19.52 -0.46
C GLN A 11 -22.00 -19.56 0.25
N SER A 12 -21.60 -20.71 0.79
CA SER A 12 -20.29 -20.89 1.43
C SER A 12 -19.14 -20.84 0.42
N PHE A 13 -19.31 -21.43 -0.77
CA PHE A 13 -18.30 -21.37 -1.84
C PHE A 13 -18.10 -19.95 -2.37
N VAL A 14 -19.17 -19.16 -2.50
CA VAL A 14 -19.08 -17.76 -2.95
C VAL A 14 -18.31 -16.91 -1.95
N VAL A 15 -18.52 -17.09 -0.64
CA VAL A 15 -17.77 -16.36 0.40
C VAL A 15 -16.29 -16.73 0.39
N ILE A 16 -15.95 -18.01 0.20
CA ILE A 16 -14.55 -18.46 0.09
C ILE A 16 -13.90 -17.88 -1.16
N ILE A 17 -14.55 -17.94 -2.32
CA ILE A 17 -14.04 -17.34 -3.57
C ILE A 17 -13.87 -15.83 -3.42
N PHE A 18 -14.82 -15.14 -2.79
CA PHE A 18 -14.72 -13.70 -2.53
C PHE A 18 -13.57 -13.36 -1.57
N ALA A 19 -13.33 -14.17 -0.53
CA ALA A 19 -12.19 -14.04 0.38
C ALA A 19 -10.84 -14.30 -0.31
N PHE A 20 -10.77 -15.25 -1.25
CA PHE A 20 -9.58 -15.48 -2.08
C PHE A 20 -9.33 -14.33 -3.07
N ILE A 21 -10.38 -13.72 -3.63
CA ILE A 21 -10.28 -12.56 -4.52
C ILE A 21 -9.86 -11.29 -3.73
N LEU A 22 -10.17 -11.21 -2.43
CA LEU A 22 -9.75 -10.11 -1.55
C LEU A 22 -8.32 -10.24 -0.99
N LYS A 23 -7.50 -11.20 -1.46
CA LYS A 23 -6.04 -11.14 -1.24
C LYS A 23 -5.44 -10.03 -2.11
N LYS A 24 -5.74 -8.79 -1.74
CA LYS A 24 -5.04 -7.61 -2.22
C LYS A 24 -3.57 -7.79 -1.85
N THR A 25 -2.69 -7.75 -2.84
CA THR A 25 -1.25 -7.70 -2.63
C THR A 25 -0.97 -6.39 -1.90
N ASP A 26 -0.72 -6.56 -0.61
CA ASP A 26 -0.69 -5.49 0.37
C ASP A 26 0.59 -4.68 0.13
N THR A 27 0.49 -3.56 -0.58
CA THR A 27 1.57 -2.56 -0.60
C THR A 27 1.65 -1.98 0.80
N ARG A 28 2.55 -2.53 1.62
CA ARG A 28 2.66 -2.15 3.03
C ARG A 28 3.62 -0.99 3.21
N SER A 29 3.09 0.09 3.76
CA SER A 29 3.89 1.17 4.31
C SER A 29 4.80 0.64 5.42
N CYS A 30 6.08 0.95 5.35
CA CYS A 30 7.06 0.57 6.36
C CYS A 30 8.03 1.73 6.64
N PRO A 31 7.83 2.50 7.72
CA PRO A 31 8.71 3.62 8.07
C PRO A 31 10.18 3.21 8.28
N ALA A 32 10.45 1.96 8.69
CA ALA A 32 11.81 1.46 8.84
C ALA A 32 12.61 1.51 7.53
N SER A 33 11.95 1.40 6.37
CA SER A 33 12.58 1.49 5.05
C SER A 33 13.34 2.80 4.87
N LEU A 34 12.82 3.92 5.38
CA LEU A 34 13.46 5.25 5.27
C LEU A 34 14.90 5.27 5.79
N SER A 35 15.14 4.57 6.90
CA SER A 35 16.45 4.54 7.55
C SER A 35 17.51 3.77 6.74
N THR A 36 17.09 3.05 5.70
CA THR A 36 17.96 2.18 4.88
C THR A 36 18.24 2.75 3.50
N VAL A 37 17.62 3.88 3.15
CA VAL A 37 17.74 4.49 1.82
C VAL A 37 19.13 5.04 1.61
N VAL A 38 19.75 4.66 0.49
CA VAL A 38 21.01 5.18 0.01
C VAL A 38 20.85 5.58 -1.46
N ASP A 39 21.17 6.84 -1.78
CA ASP A 39 21.30 7.30 -3.17
C ASP A 39 22.49 6.58 -3.82
N VAL A 40 22.28 5.98 -5.00
CA VAL A 40 23.33 5.30 -5.76
C VAL A 40 23.41 5.79 -7.19
N GLU A 41 24.59 5.71 -7.79
CA GLU A 41 24.79 6.04 -9.20
C GLU A 41 24.26 4.95 -10.14
N ARG A 42 24.26 3.69 -9.68
CA ARG A 42 23.82 2.55 -10.50
C ARG A 42 23.13 1.48 -9.66
N CYS A 43 22.08 0.90 -10.23
CA CYS A 43 21.47 -0.32 -9.72
C CYS A 43 22.17 -1.58 -10.25
N PRO A 44 21.93 -2.76 -9.63
CA PRO A 44 22.38 -4.04 -10.15
C PRO A 44 21.89 -4.30 -11.57
N ARG A 45 22.80 -4.82 -12.42
CA ARG A 45 22.49 -5.10 -13.84
C ARG A 45 21.97 -6.51 -14.13
N ASN A 46 22.07 -7.40 -13.16
CA ASN A 46 21.74 -8.81 -13.29
C ASN A 46 21.52 -9.44 -11.90
N GLU A 47 21.08 -10.69 -11.90
CA GLU A 47 20.77 -11.43 -10.68
C GLU A 47 22.00 -11.64 -9.78
N LEU A 48 23.19 -11.81 -10.36
CA LEU A 48 24.42 -12.01 -9.59
C LEU A 48 24.77 -10.74 -8.80
N GLU A 49 24.75 -9.58 -9.45
CA GLU A 49 24.94 -8.28 -8.79
C GLU A 49 23.84 -8.02 -7.75
N TRP A 50 22.58 -8.34 -8.09
CA TRP A 50 21.46 -8.15 -7.17
C TRP A 50 21.63 -8.99 -5.91
N LYS A 51 21.97 -10.28 -6.04
CA LYS A 51 22.24 -11.17 -4.89
C LYS A 51 23.40 -10.68 -4.05
N ALA A 52 24.45 -10.16 -4.68
CA ALA A 52 25.60 -9.60 -3.98
C ALA A 52 25.19 -8.38 -3.14
N ARG A 53 24.44 -7.42 -3.70
CA ARG A 53 23.93 -6.25 -2.98
C ARG A 53 22.93 -6.63 -1.88
N ALA A 54 21.99 -7.54 -2.18
CA ALA A 54 21.01 -8.02 -1.21
C ALA A 54 21.67 -8.66 0.02
N LYS A 55 22.74 -9.44 -0.20
CA LYS A 55 23.53 -10.04 0.89
C LYS A 55 24.26 -8.99 1.73
N LEU A 56 24.77 -7.92 1.10
CA LEU A 56 25.44 -6.82 1.81
C LEU A 56 24.45 -5.99 2.64
N TYR A 57 23.27 -5.69 2.10
CA TYR A 57 22.21 -4.98 2.81
C TYR A 57 21.65 -5.79 3.99
N ASN A 58 21.59 -7.12 3.86
CA ASN A 58 21.16 -8.04 4.91
C ASN A 58 19.86 -7.59 5.59
N CYS A 59 18.85 -7.21 4.80
CA CYS A 59 17.62 -6.57 5.26
C CYS A 59 16.90 -7.35 6.38
N ARG A 60 16.99 -8.68 6.37
CA ARG A 60 16.40 -9.57 7.40
C ARG A 60 16.95 -9.33 8.81
N SER A 61 18.13 -8.73 8.93
CA SER A 61 18.74 -8.41 10.23
C SER A 61 18.27 -7.07 10.82
N ILE A 62 17.56 -6.26 10.04
CA ILE A 62 17.07 -4.96 10.47
C ILE A 62 15.83 -5.16 11.33
N ASN A 63 15.86 -4.59 12.54
CA ASN A 63 14.74 -4.67 13.47
C ASN A 63 13.59 -3.76 13.00
N GLN A 64 12.47 -4.36 12.60
CA GLN A 64 11.26 -3.68 12.17
C GLN A 64 10.04 -4.57 12.49
N SER A 65 8.84 -3.96 12.54
CA SER A 65 7.58 -4.66 12.86
C SER A 65 6.50 -4.53 11.77
N CYS A 66 6.84 -3.98 10.60
CA CYS A 66 5.91 -3.76 9.50
C CYS A 66 5.61 -5.06 8.72
N VAL A 67 6.58 -5.98 8.63
CA VAL A 67 6.47 -7.28 7.98
C VAL A 67 7.32 -8.32 8.70
N ASP A 68 7.08 -9.61 8.46
CA ASP A 68 8.02 -10.63 8.91
C ASP A 68 9.42 -10.35 8.33
N PRO A 69 10.51 -10.59 9.08
CA PRO A 69 11.86 -10.28 8.62
C PRO A 69 12.22 -10.88 7.25
N GLU A 70 11.63 -12.02 6.89
CA GLU A 70 11.85 -12.67 5.59
C GLU A 70 11.31 -11.88 4.39
N TYR A 71 10.32 -11.02 4.62
CA TYR A 71 9.69 -10.15 3.61
C TYR A 71 10.22 -8.72 3.63
N PHE A 72 11.19 -8.40 4.49
CA PHE A 72 11.91 -7.13 4.40
C PHE A 72 13.13 -7.37 3.50
N GLU A 73 12.97 -7.07 2.21
CA GLU A 73 13.89 -7.46 1.16
C GLU A 73 14.63 -6.26 0.57
N TYR A 74 15.75 -6.55 -0.08
CA TYR A 74 16.55 -5.54 -0.75
C TYR A 74 15.91 -5.11 -2.07
N HIS A 75 15.94 -3.81 -2.33
CA HIS A 75 15.46 -3.17 -3.54
C HIS A 75 16.48 -2.18 -4.08
N CYS A 76 16.52 -2.06 -5.41
CA CYS A 76 17.08 -0.91 -6.09
C CYS A 76 16.03 -0.37 -7.05
N VAL A 77 15.62 0.87 -6.87
CA VAL A 77 14.43 1.47 -7.52
C VAL A 77 14.64 2.95 -7.76
N LEU A 78 13.73 3.57 -8.51
CA LEU A 78 13.71 5.03 -8.70
C LEU A 78 13.27 5.76 -7.43
N ASN A 79 13.65 7.02 -7.29
CA ASN A 79 12.91 7.96 -6.44
C ASN A 79 11.58 8.37 -7.11
N THR A 80 10.67 8.99 -6.35
CA THR A 80 9.35 9.43 -6.84
C THR A 80 9.39 10.34 -8.08
N ASN A 81 10.51 11.04 -8.30
CA ASN A 81 10.66 11.94 -9.45
C ASN A 81 11.34 11.26 -10.65
N GLY A 82 11.80 10.02 -10.52
CA GLY A 82 12.55 9.31 -11.56
C GLY A 82 13.91 9.92 -11.90
N THR A 83 14.48 10.71 -11.00
CA THR A 83 15.74 11.46 -11.19
C THR A 83 16.93 10.85 -10.46
N ARG A 84 16.71 9.87 -9.58
CA ARG A 84 17.76 9.20 -8.81
C ARG A 84 17.44 7.72 -8.63
N LEU A 85 18.48 6.94 -8.41
CA LEU A 85 18.39 5.54 -8.03
C LEU A 85 18.62 5.39 -6.53
N LEU A 86 17.83 4.54 -5.90
CA LEU A 86 17.81 4.31 -4.47
C LEU A 86 18.03 2.82 -4.21
N GLU A 87 18.99 2.49 -3.36
CA GLU A 87 19.07 1.18 -2.73
C GLU A 87 18.50 1.24 -1.30
N LEU A 88 17.63 0.30 -0.96
CA LEU A 88 16.97 0.26 0.34
C LEU A 88 16.47 -1.14 0.69
N CYS A 89 16.03 -1.31 1.94
CA CYS A 89 15.23 -2.44 2.40
C CYS A 89 13.75 -2.02 2.51
N ALA A 90 12.85 -2.82 1.98
CA ALA A 90 11.41 -2.56 2.04
C ALA A 90 10.60 -3.86 1.89
N PRO A 91 9.30 -3.86 2.24
CA PRO A 91 8.39 -4.90 1.80
C PRO A 91 8.30 -4.95 0.26
N PRO A 92 8.30 -6.15 -0.35
CA PRO A 92 8.13 -6.28 -1.79
C PRO A 92 6.72 -5.86 -2.21
N ALA A 93 6.62 -5.28 -3.39
CA ALA A 93 5.36 -4.93 -4.04
C ALA A 93 5.27 -5.62 -5.39
N ASN A 94 4.04 -5.85 -5.87
CA ASN A 94 3.83 -6.12 -7.29
C ASN A 94 3.67 -4.79 -8.00
N ILE A 95 4.43 -4.62 -9.08
CA ILE A 95 4.42 -3.43 -9.91
C ILE A 95 3.57 -3.73 -11.13
N TYR A 96 2.55 -2.91 -11.35
CA TYR A 96 1.56 -3.09 -12.41
C TYR A 96 1.78 -2.16 -13.63
N ALA A 97 1.04 -2.45 -14.70
CA ALA A 97 0.90 -1.62 -15.89
C ALA A 97 2.21 -1.31 -16.64
N SER A 98 3.15 -2.26 -16.64
CA SER A 98 4.48 -2.07 -17.27
C SER A 98 5.18 -0.79 -16.79
N SER A 99 5.01 -0.45 -15.51
CA SER A 99 5.65 0.69 -14.88
C SER A 99 6.99 0.32 -14.27
N CYS A 100 7.90 1.27 -14.16
CA CYS A 100 9.10 1.11 -13.36
C CYS A 100 8.78 1.18 -11.86
N ALA A 101 9.56 0.51 -11.03
CA ALA A 101 9.41 0.55 -9.58
C ALA A 101 10.03 1.83 -9.00
N GLU A 102 9.33 2.48 -8.07
CA GLU A 102 9.86 3.59 -7.28
C GLU A 102 9.66 3.36 -5.78
N PHE A 103 10.44 4.09 -4.98
CA PHE A 103 10.19 4.25 -3.56
C PHE A 103 9.50 5.60 -3.30
N ASN A 104 8.33 5.54 -2.67
CA ASN A 104 7.57 6.71 -2.27
C ASN A 104 7.92 7.08 -0.82
N PHE A 105 8.65 8.19 -0.65
CA PHE A 105 9.05 8.69 0.67
C PHE A 105 7.88 9.09 1.57
N TYR A 106 6.76 9.53 1.00
CA TYR A 106 5.56 9.88 1.78
C TYR A 106 4.79 8.63 2.22
N GLY A 107 4.72 7.63 1.34
CA GLY A 107 4.06 6.36 1.62
C GLY A 107 4.92 5.36 2.37
N ASN A 108 6.24 5.56 2.45
CA ASN A 108 7.22 4.61 2.97
C ASN A 108 7.12 3.22 2.33
N LEU A 109 6.86 3.16 1.03
CA LEU A 109 6.59 1.90 0.33
C LEU A 109 7.12 1.93 -1.10
N ILE A 110 7.30 0.73 -1.66
CA ILE A 110 7.57 0.51 -3.08
C ILE A 110 6.25 0.51 -3.85
N GLN A 111 6.18 1.22 -4.97
CA GLN A 111 5.00 1.31 -5.84
C GLN A 111 5.38 1.48 -7.32
N GLU A 112 4.37 1.55 -8.19
CA GLU A 112 4.51 2.00 -9.56
C GLU A 112 4.98 3.45 -9.63
N SER A 113 5.94 3.71 -10.51
CA SER A 113 6.33 5.07 -10.89
C SER A 113 5.46 5.59 -12.04
N SER A 114 5.54 6.89 -12.29
CA SER A 114 4.99 7.52 -13.50
C SER A 114 5.76 7.16 -14.78
N ILE A 115 6.87 6.45 -14.66
CA ILE A 115 7.72 6.05 -15.77
C ILE A 115 7.31 4.66 -16.26
N SER A 116 6.94 4.57 -17.53
CA SER A 116 6.66 3.31 -18.21
C SER A 116 7.93 2.70 -18.80
N CYS A 117 8.02 1.37 -18.73
CA CYS A 117 8.99 0.56 -19.47
C CYS A 117 8.35 -0.26 -20.60
N SER A 118 7.14 0.11 -21.05
CA SER A 118 6.46 -0.54 -22.17
C SER A 118 7.18 -0.35 -23.51
N ASP A 119 7.78 0.82 -23.71
CA ASP A 119 8.35 1.23 -25.01
C ASP A 119 9.86 1.01 -25.08
N ALA A 120 10.42 0.38 -24.05
CA ALA A 120 11.84 0.04 -23.98
C ALA A 120 12.19 -1.10 -24.95
N PHE A 121 13.47 -1.19 -25.34
CA PHE A 121 13.97 -2.29 -26.16
C PHE A 121 13.72 -3.66 -25.50
N VAL A 122 13.90 -3.74 -24.18
CA VAL A 122 13.44 -4.87 -23.36
C VAL A 122 12.27 -4.38 -22.51
N PRO A 123 11.03 -4.65 -22.91
CA PRO A 123 9.87 -4.20 -22.16
C PRO A 123 9.73 -4.98 -20.86
N CYS A 124 9.23 -4.29 -19.84
CA CYS A 124 8.89 -4.94 -18.58
C CYS A 124 7.55 -5.66 -18.64
N GLN A 125 7.38 -6.68 -17.79
CA GLN A 125 6.13 -7.42 -17.71
C GLN A 125 5.00 -6.51 -17.19
N ASN A 126 3.76 -6.80 -17.60
CA ASN A 126 2.59 -6.06 -17.12
C ASN A 126 2.46 -6.11 -15.58
N VAL A 127 2.90 -7.21 -14.97
CA VAL A 127 3.03 -7.36 -13.52
C VAL A 127 4.35 -8.04 -13.20
N TYR A 128 5.15 -7.46 -12.30
CA TYR A 128 6.35 -8.10 -11.79
C TYR A 128 6.57 -7.75 -10.32
N ARG A 129 7.37 -8.55 -9.61
CA ARG A 129 7.70 -8.30 -8.20
C ARG A 129 8.85 -7.29 -8.12
N SER A 130 8.76 -6.31 -7.24
CA SER A 130 9.74 -5.20 -7.17
C SER A 130 11.17 -5.64 -6.81
N THR A 131 11.36 -6.83 -6.23
CA THR A 131 12.70 -7.44 -6.05
C THR A 131 13.35 -7.84 -7.37
N GLU A 132 12.58 -7.94 -8.45
CA GLU A 132 13.04 -8.29 -9.80
C GLU A 132 13.28 -7.08 -10.70
N ALA A 133 13.19 -5.86 -10.18
CA ALA A 133 13.37 -4.62 -10.96
C ALA A 133 14.72 -4.58 -11.70
N TYR A 134 15.76 -5.26 -11.21
CA TYR A 134 17.05 -5.42 -11.89
C TYR A 134 16.97 -6.08 -13.27
N LYS A 135 15.85 -6.72 -13.63
CA LYS A 135 15.65 -7.29 -14.97
C LYS A 135 15.33 -6.20 -16.01
N TYR A 136 14.93 -5.00 -15.59
CA TYR A 136 14.42 -3.93 -16.45
C TYR A 136 15.35 -2.71 -16.43
N GLN A 137 16.54 -2.86 -17.01
CA GLN A 137 17.59 -1.84 -16.99
C GLN A 137 17.17 -0.51 -17.63
N SER A 138 16.24 -0.55 -18.59
CA SER A 138 15.68 0.66 -19.22
C SER A 138 15.03 1.62 -18.22
N CYS A 139 14.55 1.12 -17.07
CA CYS A 139 14.04 1.97 -16.00
C CYS A 139 15.13 2.85 -15.37
N TYR A 140 16.38 2.36 -15.34
CA TYR A 140 17.50 3.05 -14.72
C TYR A 140 18.20 4.02 -15.70
N ASP A 141 18.18 3.69 -16.99
CA ASP A 141 18.80 4.51 -18.04
C ASP A 141 18.18 5.92 -18.13
N ILE A 142 16.94 6.09 -17.69
CA ILE A 142 16.21 7.37 -17.70
C ILE A 142 16.85 8.41 -16.79
N VAL A 143 17.43 7.97 -15.66
CA VAL A 143 18.12 8.87 -14.71
C VAL A 143 19.28 9.58 -15.41
N HIS A 144 20.06 8.84 -16.22
CA HIS A 144 21.18 9.39 -16.97
C HIS A 144 20.74 10.38 -18.06
N HIS A 145 19.52 10.26 -18.60
CA HIS A 145 19.00 11.21 -19.59
C HIS A 145 18.53 12.54 -18.98
N VAL A 146 18.07 12.53 -17.72
CA VAL A 146 17.66 13.75 -17.01
C VAL A 146 18.88 14.61 -16.70
N ASP A 147 19.98 14.00 -16.27
CA ASP A 147 21.23 14.71 -15.99
C ASP A 147 21.76 15.44 -17.25
N ILE A 148 21.67 14.80 -18.43
CA ILE A 148 22.11 15.41 -19.69
C ILE A 148 21.17 16.53 -20.16
N LYS A 149 19.85 16.43 -19.91
CA LYS A 149 18.89 17.47 -20.29
C LYS A 149 18.92 18.68 -19.35
N GLY A 150 19.33 18.52 -18.09
CA GLY A 150 19.58 19.62 -17.17
C GLY A 150 20.64 20.60 -17.69
N ASP A 151 21.61 20.11 -18.45
CA ASP A 151 22.65 20.92 -19.10
C ASP A 151 22.19 21.57 -20.42
N GLN A 152 21.09 21.10 -21.04
CA GLN A 152 20.64 21.56 -22.37
C GLN A 152 19.37 22.43 -22.37
N PHE A 153 18.79 22.77 -21.22
CA PHE A 153 17.55 23.58 -21.16
C PHE A 153 17.73 25.07 -21.52
N ASN A 154 18.94 25.53 -21.85
CA ASN A 154 19.14 26.83 -22.49
C ASN A 154 19.07 26.70 -24.01
N GLN A 155 17.87 26.48 -24.55
CA GLN A 155 17.33 27.09 -25.77
C GLN A 155 16.29 26.17 -26.44
N HIS A 156 15.16 26.80 -26.76
CA HIS A 156 14.28 26.48 -27.89
C HIS A 156 13.07 25.57 -27.65
N SER A 157 11.90 26.20 -27.49
CA SER A 157 10.62 25.66 -27.96
C SER A 157 9.84 26.77 -28.66
N THR A 158 9.87 26.75 -29.99
CA THR A 158 8.92 27.47 -30.85
C THR A 158 7.69 26.60 -31.13
N ASN A 159 6.53 27.21 -30.87
CA ASN A 159 5.18 27.03 -31.42
C ASN A 159 4.96 25.96 -32.50
N LEU A 160 3.88 25.18 -32.34
CA LEU A 160 3.01 24.84 -33.48
C LEU A 160 1.54 24.71 -33.03
N SER A 161 0.69 25.43 -33.77
CA SER A 161 -0.75 25.62 -33.58
C SER A 161 -1.50 25.04 -34.80
N GLY A 162 -2.77 24.65 -34.59
CA GLY A 162 -3.77 24.35 -35.63
C GLY A 162 -4.12 22.85 -35.72
N SER A 163 -5.37 22.41 -35.87
CA SER A 163 -6.62 23.07 -36.28
C SER A 163 -7.83 22.27 -35.79
N THR A 164 -8.94 22.98 -35.55
CA THR A 164 -10.29 22.47 -35.27
C THR A 164 -11.02 22.06 -36.55
N ASP A 165 -11.76 20.95 -36.51
CA ASP A 165 -12.86 20.67 -37.46
C ASP A 165 -14.14 20.35 -36.68
N ASN A 166 -15.22 21.06 -37.03
CA ASN A 166 -16.57 20.88 -36.49
C ASN A 166 -17.32 19.86 -37.38
N VAL A 167 -17.90 18.83 -36.77
CA VAL A 167 -18.87 17.92 -37.43
C VAL A 167 -20.22 18.04 -36.71
N GLU A 168 -21.26 18.35 -37.49
CA GLU A 168 -22.64 18.51 -37.06
C GLU A 168 -23.31 17.12 -37.04
N ASP A 169 -23.43 16.51 -35.85
CA ASP A 169 -24.05 15.19 -35.68
C ASP A 169 -25.57 15.29 -35.46
N LYS A 170 -26.34 14.78 -36.43
CA LYS A 170 -27.76 14.43 -36.24
C LYS A 170 -27.86 13.07 -35.58
N VAL A 171 -28.08 13.06 -34.26
CA VAL A 171 -28.30 11.84 -33.48
C VAL A 171 -29.73 11.32 -33.69
N HIS A 172 -29.89 10.33 -34.57
CA HIS A 172 -31.06 9.44 -34.53
C HIS A 172 -30.81 8.39 -33.44
N LEU A 173 -31.44 8.56 -32.26
CA LEU A 173 -31.33 7.59 -31.17
C LEU A 173 -32.00 6.27 -31.57
N ASN A 174 -31.16 5.26 -31.82
CA ASN A 174 -31.60 3.89 -32.01
C ASN A 174 -32.29 3.38 -30.73
N LEU A 175 -33.45 2.74 -30.87
CA LEU A 175 -34.19 2.13 -29.77
C LEU A 175 -33.33 1.16 -28.94
N GLY A 176 -32.35 0.50 -29.58
CA GLY A 176 -31.35 -0.33 -28.90
C GLY A 176 -30.41 0.43 -27.96
N LEU A 177 -30.06 1.68 -28.28
CA LEU A 177 -29.24 2.54 -27.42
C LEU A 177 -30.03 3.01 -26.19
N ILE A 178 -31.33 3.30 -26.37
CA ILE A 178 -32.22 3.67 -25.26
C ILE A 178 -32.34 2.51 -24.26
N LEU A 179 -32.51 1.28 -24.75
CA LEU A 179 -32.53 0.10 -23.89
C LEU A 179 -31.19 -0.13 -23.18
N ALA A 180 -30.07 0.04 -23.86
CA ALA A 180 -28.73 -0.08 -23.26
C ALA A 180 -28.49 0.94 -22.14
N ILE A 181 -28.91 2.20 -22.34
CA ILE A 181 -28.81 3.26 -21.33
C ILE A 181 -29.72 2.94 -20.13
N ALA A 182 -30.95 2.47 -20.38
CA ALA A 182 -31.88 2.09 -19.31
C ALA A 182 -31.33 0.94 -18.44
N PHE A 183 -30.76 -0.10 -19.06
CA PHE A 183 -30.11 -1.19 -18.33
C PHE A 183 -28.84 -0.73 -17.60
N GLY A 184 -28.04 0.15 -18.20
CA GLY A 184 -26.87 0.75 -17.56
C GLY A 184 -27.22 1.57 -16.32
N CYS A 185 -28.25 2.42 -16.42
CA CYS A 185 -28.73 3.22 -15.29
C CYS A 185 -29.31 2.36 -14.16
N PHE A 186 -30.00 1.26 -14.50
CA PHE A 186 -30.51 0.33 -13.49
C PHE A 186 -29.37 -0.39 -12.75
N ALA A 187 -28.33 -0.82 -13.46
CA ALA A 187 -27.15 -1.44 -12.84
C ALA A 187 -26.41 -0.46 -11.93
N LEU A 188 -26.19 0.79 -12.36
CA LEU A 188 -25.54 1.82 -11.55
C LEU A 188 -26.37 2.21 -10.31
N GLY A 189 -27.70 2.26 -10.45
CA GLY A 189 -28.63 2.48 -9.34
C GLY A 189 -28.56 1.36 -8.31
N ALA A 190 -28.57 0.10 -8.76
CA ALA A 190 -28.46 -1.05 -7.86
C ALA A 190 -27.09 -1.11 -7.17
N CYS A 191 -25.99 -0.82 -7.88
CA CYS A 191 -24.64 -0.78 -7.31
C CYS A 191 -24.48 0.34 -6.28
N SER A 192 -24.99 1.54 -6.55
CA SER A 192 -24.94 2.65 -5.59
C SER A 192 -25.78 2.37 -4.34
N ALA A 193 -26.98 1.79 -4.48
CA ALA A 193 -27.81 1.37 -3.35
C ALA A 193 -27.11 0.29 -2.51
N MET A 194 -26.53 -0.73 -3.13
CA MET A 194 -25.76 -1.78 -2.46
C MET A 194 -24.52 -1.22 -1.75
N MET A 195 -23.79 -0.30 -2.38
CA MET A 195 -22.65 0.38 -1.77
C MET A 195 -23.09 1.21 -0.56
N LEU A 196 -24.21 1.94 -0.64
CA LEU A 196 -24.74 2.70 0.49
C LEU A 196 -25.20 1.80 1.64
N ILE A 197 -25.81 0.65 1.34
CA ILE A 197 -26.17 -0.36 2.34
C ILE A 197 -24.91 -0.94 2.99
N PHE A 198 -23.89 -1.28 2.19
CA PHE A 198 -22.62 -1.80 2.69
C PHE A 198 -21.88 -0.78 3.56
N LEU A 199 -21.82 0.49 3.14
CA LEU A 199 -21.23 1.59 3.91
C LEU A 199 -21.99 1.87 5.21
N ARG A 200 -23.32 1.72 5.21
CA ARG A 200 -24.14 1.80 6.44
C ARG A 200 -23.86 0.63 7.38
N ASN A 201 -23.72 -0.58 6.84
CA ASN A 201 -23.40 -1.77 7.62
C ASN A 201 -21.98 -1.69 8.23
N MET A 202 -21.01 -1.22 7.45
CA MET A 202 -19.63 -0.98 7.91
C MET A 202 -19.56 0.09 9.00
N ARG A 203 -20.35 1.16 8.89
CA ARG A 203 -20.45 2.16 9.97
C ARG A 203 -21.03 1.58 11.25
N ARG A 204 -22.05 0.72 11.15
CA ARG A 204 -22.63 0.03 12.31
C ARG A 204 -21.59 -0.82 13.05
N HIS A 205 -20.82 -1.60 12.30
CA HIS A 205 -19.77 -2.45 12.86
C HIS A 205 -18.60 -1.65 13.46
N SER A 206 -18.30 -0.48 12.89
CA SER A 206 -17.28 0.44 13.43
C SER A 206 -17.73 1.04 14.76
N THR A 207 -19.00 1.43 14.90
CA THR A 207 -19.54 1.95 16.15
C THR A 207 -19.54 0.89 17.25
N GLU A 208 -19.92 -0.35 16.95
CA GLU A 208 -19.89 -1.45 17.94
C GLU A 208 -18.47 -1.78 18.42
N THR A 209 -17.46 -1.66 17.54
CA THR A 209 -16.04 -1.90 17.88
C THR A 209 -15.45 -0.76 18.73
N ILE A 210 -15.91 0.48 18.52
CA ILE A 210 -15.49 1.65 19.31
C ILE A 210 -16.09 1.59 20.72
N GLU A 211 -17.35 1.17 20.86
CA GLU A 211 -18.02 1.03 22.15
C GLU A 211 -17.38 -0.06 23.01
N THR A 212 -17.03 -1.21 22.42
CA THR A 212 -16.32 -2.29 23.13
C THR A 212 -14.88 -1.94 23.51
N SER A 213 -14.17 -1.15 22.70
CA SER A 213 -12.79 -0.72 23.02
C SER A 213 -12.77 0.40 24.08
N ALA A 214 -13.78 1.27 24.10
CA ALA A 214 -13.94 2.27 25.17
C ALA A 214 -14.27 1.61 26.51
N GLU A 215 -15.15 0.60 26.53
CA GLU A 215 -15.50 -0.15 27.75
C GLU A 215 -14.30 -0.97 28.28
N TYR A 216 -13.49 -1.56 27.40
CA TYR A 216 -12.26 -2.25 27.78
C TYR A 216 -11.18 -1.30 28.34
N MET A 217 -11.08 -0.08 27.80
CA MET A 217 -10.11 0.91 28.29
C MET A 217 -10.48 1.49 29.65
N ASP A 218 -11.76 1.61 29.98
CA ASP A 218 -12.21 2.08 31.30
C ASP A 218 -11.94 1.05 32.42
N ASP A 219 -12.14 -0.25 32.14
CA ASP A 219 -11.87 -1.33 33.09
C ASP A 219 -10.37 -1.47 33.43
N GLN A 220 -9.49 -1.23 32.44
CA GLN A 220 -8.04 -1.18 32.68
C GLN A 220 -7.63 0.04 33.53
N LEU A 221 -8.28 1.19 33.32
CA LEU A 221 -7.97 2.42 34.06
C LEU A 221 -8.39 2.33 35.54
N THR A 222 -9.53 1.70 35.83
CA THR A 222 -10.01 1.47 37.22
C THR A 222 -9.12 0.45 37.94
N THR A 223 -8.69 -0.61 37.26
CA THR A 223 -7.75 -1.61 37.79
C THR A 223 -6.38 -1.01 38.10
N TYR A 224 -5.86 -0.11 37.24
CA TYR A 224 -4.59 0.58 37.50
C TYR A 224 -4.70 1.57 38.67
N ARG A 225 -5.81 2.32 38.75
CA ARG A 225 -6.03 3.33 39.80
C ARG A 225 -6.17 2.68 41.18
N THR A 226 -6.84 1.53 41.29
CA THR A 226 -6.96 0.80 42.57
C THR A 226 -5.61 0.25 43.03
N LYS A 227 -4.81 -0.33 42.13
CA LYS A 227 -3.48 -0.86 42.45
C LYS A 227 -2.51 0.23 42.95
N SER A 228 -2.59 1.44 42.38
CA SER A 228 -1.79 2.60 42.83
C SER A 228 -2.16 3.08 44.25
N ILE A 229 -3.45 3.03 44.61
CA ILE A 229 -3.94 3.45 45.94
C ILE A 229 -3.50 2.44 47.02
N TRP A 230 -3.60 1.14 46.73
CA TRP A 230 -3.16 0.09 47.66
C TRP A 230 -1.65 0.12 47.92
N ASN A 231 -0.82 0.38 46.89
CA ASN A 231 0.62 0.54 47.07
C ASN A 231 0.97 1.76 47.95
N SER A 232 0.22 2.86 47.83
CA SER A 232 0.44 4.06 48.65
C SER A 232 0.03 3.84 50.11
N LEU A 233 -1.08 3.14 50.35
CA LEU A 233 -1.54 2.78 51.69
C LEU A 233 -0.61 1.78 52.38
N TRP A 234 -0.05 0.82 51.64
CA TRP A 234 0.94 -0.12 52.17
C TRP A 234 2.21 0.57 52.65
N GLN A 235 2.67 1.58 51.90
CA GLN A 235 3.88 2.33 52.26
C GLN A 235 3.67 3.17 53.53
N LEU A 236 2.52 3.82 53.66
CA LEU A 236 2.17 4.55 54.90
C LEU A 236 2.06 3.62 56.11
N LEU A 237 1.56 2.39 55.91
CA LEU A 237 1.50 1.37 56.96
C LEU A 237 2.90 0.93 57.41
N LEU A 238 3.83 0.75 56.47
CA LEU A 238 5.23 0.43 56.77
C LEU A 238 5.94 1.57 57.52
N ASP A 239 5.68 2.83 57.15
CA ASP A 239 6.26 3.99 57.83
C ASP A 239 5.76 4.14 59.27
N VAL A 240 4.46 3.92 59.51
CA VAL A 240 3.87 3.93 60.86
C VAL A 240 4.40 2.77 61.70
N LEU A 241 4.53 1.57 61.13
CA LEU A 241 5.09 0.41 61.83
C LEU A 241 6.58 0.62 62.17
N CYS A 242 7.36 1.28 61.30
CA CYS A 242 8.74 1.66 61.61
C CYS A 242 8.81 2.66 62.78
N LEU A 243 7.92 3.66 62.83
CA LEU A 243 7.90 4.64 63.92
C LEU A 243 7.58 4.00 65.27
N VAL A 244 6.68 3.01 65.31
CA VAL A 244 6.32 2.29 66.56
C VAL A 244 7.48 1.43 67.06
N HIS A 245 8.34 0.91 66.17
CA HIS A 245 9.49 0.09 66.54
C HIS A 245 10.70 0.89 67.02
N VAL A 246 10.78 2.18 66.71
CA VAL A 246 11.84 3.10 67.16
C VAL A 246 11.55 3.69 68.55
N PHE A 247 10.29 3.69 68.99
CA PHE A 247 9.85 4.23 70.28
C PHE A 247 9.66 3.18 71.39
N ARG A 248 10.18 1.97 71.21
CA ARG A 248 10.19 0.90 72.22
C ARG A 248 11.61 0.42 72.48
#